data_AF-A0AA36GD55-F1
#
_entry.id   AF-A0AA36GD55-F1
#
_cell.length_a   1.000
_cell.length_b   1.000
_cell.length_c   1.000
_cell.angle_alpha   90.00
_cell.angle_beta   90.00
_cell.angle_gamma   90.00
#
_symmetry.space_group_name_H-M   'P 1'
#
loop_
_entity.id
_entity.type
_entity.pdbx_description
1 polymer ?
#
loop_
_entity_poly.entity_id
_entity_poly.type
_entity_poly.pdbx_seq_one_letter_code
_entity_poly.pdbx_strand_id
1 'polypeptide(L)'
;MRPRAALLFPIVFIVITQATAVRGTPMLKKTHTLHQFTEEESDEERLDDENEDYEPNELDKESVFQQGETRDFLQFLRKIRYDHRQCPEGSDGGPVHVRVSVVVSNVRAVSEVTMDYSLELFYREHWQDTRLRYNKKKFKNKTQISLHESYSNFLWHPDTFVPNAIASKNPRKQSMTHRSLLRLDVDGHILYSRRLSLVVSCSMDLTLFPFDSQLCKLGIESYGYTADQVIYEWSKGSIQALELHRIRLPDFSVTEAYVTNHMEKYATGNYSRLYVCFVFTRAAGFCFLQLIIPSTAVVITSWVSLWMENETSFQDMISIILTITFLLFSYNEVMPRVSYIKAMDVYLGVCFCIVFFSLIKLALVKYMRQRLRITRDTSIVAGMLPMLRLANGLTGQPLERIDRIATKNALQTAASSPAQYTALQIDKNGAYVAGKAENPSHIQFTPRFMHRFHWITQMTFFFGFVIFCLFYFLVYPNIHSQAVDPYCDRSMAEWFADIQ
;
A
#
# COMPACT_ATOMS: atom_id res chain seq x y z
N MET A 1 11.70 0.36 -64.98
CA MET A 1 10.34 0.68 -64.49
C MET A 1 10.28 0.41 -63.00
N ARG A 2 9.95 1.44 -62.22
CA ARG A 2 9.47 1.50 -60.81
C ARG A 2 9.87 0.41 -59.79
N PRO A 3 10.40 0.80 -58.61
CA PRO A 3 10.63 -0.05 -57.44
C PRO A 3 9.47 0.08 -56.41
N ARG A 4 9.22 -0.95 -55.58
CA ARG A 4 8.55 -0.85 -54.25
C ARG A 4 9.02 -2.05 -53.40
N ALA A 5 9.85 -1.87 -52.39
CA ALA A 5 9.59 -1.31 -51.05
C ALA A 5 8.73 -2.24 -50.18
N ALA A 6 9.41 -2.93 -49.26
CA ALA A 6 8.86 -3.80 -48.24
C ALA A 6 8.79 -3.07 -46.89
N LEU A 7 7.80 -3.50 -46.08
CA LEU A 7 7.73 -3.49 -44.62
C LEU A 7 7.62 -2.13 -43.89
N LEU A 8 6.42 -1.87 -43.35
CA LEU A 8 6.13 -1.59 -41.92
C LEU A 8 4.63 -1.29 -41.73
N PHE A 9 4.10 -1.63 -40.55
CA PHE A 9 2.69 -1.63 -40.05
C PHE A 9 1.91 -2.95 -40.30
N PRO A 10 1.31 -3.58 -39.26
CA PRO A 10 0.48 -2.94 -38.21
C PRO A 10 0.64 -3.46 -36.76
N ILE A 11 0.63 -2.57 -35.75
CA ILE A 11 0.42 -2.93 -34.32
C ILE A 11 -0.72 -2.13 -33.65
N VAL A 12 -1.38 -1.19 -34.36
CA VAL A 12 -2.31 -0.24 -33.70
C VAL A 12 -3.78 -0.73 -33.63
N PHE A 13 -4.12 -1.94 -34.07
CA PHE A 13 -5.53 -2.37 -34.19
C PHE A 13 -6.01 -3.46 -33.20
N ILE A 14 -5.35 -3.64 -32.06
CA ILE A 14 -5.72 -4.69 -31.07
C ILE A 14 -6.36 -4.16 -29.77
N VAL A 15 -6.59 -2.85 -29.60
CA VAL A 15 -7.13 -2.32 -28.31
C VAL A 15 -8.59 -1.80 -28.40
N ILE A 16 -9.28 -1.92 -29.54
CA ILE A 16 -10.68 -1.40 -29.67
C ILE A 16 -11.76 -2.50 -29.67
N THR A 17 -11.41 -3.79 -29.60
CA THR A 17 -12.37 -4.91 -29.62
C THR A 17 -12.51 -5.64 -28.29
N GLN A 18 -12.74 -4.92 -27.19
CA GLN A 18 -13.38 -5.48 -25.97
C GLN A 18 -14.32 -4.47 -25.29
N ALA A 19 -15.26 -3.94 -26.07
CA ALA A 19 -16.36 -3.13 -25.52
C ALA A 19 -17.68 -3.34 -26.29
N THR A 20 -18.02 -4.57 -26.69
CA THR A 20 -19.38 -4.93 -27.15
C THR A 20 -19.63 -6.44 -27.04
N ALA A 21 -20.42 -6.84 -26.03
CA ALA A 21 -21.18 -8.09 -25.83
C ALA A 21 -21.10 -8.41 -24.32
N VAL A 22 -22.15 -8.44 -23.51
CA VAL A 22 -23.41 -9.17 -23.69
C VAL A 22 -24.54 -8.43 -22.93
N ARG A 23 -25.60 -8.07 -23.66
CA ARG A 23 -26.95 -7.85 -23.11
C ARG A 23 -27.63 -9.22 -23.04
N GLY A 24 -28.11 -9.58 -21.86
CA GLY A 24 -28.89 -10.79 -21.62
C GLY A 24 -29.62 -10.70 -20.29
N THR A 25 -30.77 -10.02 -20.27
CA THR A 25 -31.75 -10.06 -19.18
C THR A 25 -32.56 -11.36 -19.26
N PRO A 26 -32.85 -12.02 -18.12
CA PRO A 26 -34.11 -12.72 -17.95
C PRO A 26 -35.01 -11.93 -17.00
N MET A 27 -36.22 -11.66 -17.50
CA MET A 27 -37.39 -11.27 -16.71
C MET A 27 -37.74 -12.38 -15.72
N LEU A 28 -37.88 -12.05 -14.43
CA LEU A 28 -38.62 -12.89 -13.49
C LEU A 28 -39.73 -12.05 -12.83
N LYS A 29 -40.97 -12.54 -12.98
CA LYS A 29 -42.20 -12.00 -12.41
C LYS A 29 -42.05 -11.77 -10.90
N LYS A 30 -42.32 -10.54 -10.45
CA LYS A 30 -42.78 -10.27 -9.08
C LYS A 30 -44.29 -10.56 -9.02
N THR A 31 -44.67 -11.54 -8.22
CA THR A 31 -45.99 -11.56 -7.57
C THR A 31 -45.78 -11.07 -6.15
N HIS A 32 -46.49 -10.00 -5.80
CA HIS A 32 -46.56 -9.42 -4.46
C HIS A 32 -47.29 -10.38 -3.50
N THR A 33 -46.69 -10.68 -2.35
CA THR A 33 -47.44 -10.66 -1.08
C THR A 33 -46.53 -10.32 0.10
N LEU A 34 -46.78 -9.13 0.64
CA LEU A 34 -46.60 -8.59 1.99
C LEU A 34 -46.18 -9.58 3.11
N HIS A 35 -45.10 -9.29 3.85
CA HIS A 35 -45.14 -9.01 5.31
C HIS A 35 -43.73 -8.68 5.86
N GLN A 36 -43.58 -7.42 6.26
CA GLN A 36 -42.95 -6.88 7.49
C GLN A 36 -41.66 -7.51 8.05
N PHE A 37 -40.58 -6.71 8.01
CA PHE A 37 -39.32 -6.90 8.75
C PHE A 37 -39.47 -6.44 10.21
N THR A 38 -39.02 -7.26 11.15
CA THR A 38 -38.48 -6.86 12.47
C THR A 38 -37.47 -7.91 12.96
N GLU A 39 -36.30 -7.40 13.34
CA GLU A 39 -35.40 -7.82 14.43
C GLU A 39 -34.57 -9.13 14.39
N GLU A 40 -33.26 -8.91 14.56
CA GLU A 40 -32.25 -9.67 15.34
C GLU A 40 -32.02 -11.17 15.05
N GLU A 41 -30.85 -11.47 14.46
CA GLU A 41 -30.30 -12.83 14.39
C GLU A 41 -29.13 -12.98 15.37
N SER A 42 -29.40 -13.67 16.47
CA SER A 42 -28.44 -14.31 17.37
C SER A 42 -28.65 -15.82 17.24
N ASP A 43 -27.77 -16.52 16.53
CA ASP A 43 -27.91 -17.97 16.36
C ASP A 43 -26.95 -18.74 17.26
N GLU A 44 -27.52 -19.29 18.33
CA GLU A 44 -27.05 -20.49 19.02
C GLU A 44 -27.29 -21.70 18.12
N GLU A 45 -26.22 -22.41 17.71
CA GLU A 45 -26.36 -23.69 17.01
C GLU A 45 -26.75 -24.82 17.98
N ARG A 46 -27.89 -25.44 17.67
CA ARG A 46 -28.55 -26.55 18.35
C ARG A 46 -27.91 -27.88 17.91
N LEU A 47 -27.65 -28.75 18.88
CA LEU A 47 -27.20 -30.14 18.69
C LEU A 47 -28.38 -31.00 18.20
N ASP A 48 -28.25 -31.62 17.03
CA ASP A 48 -29.13 -32.70 16.57
C ASP A 48 -28.51 -34.06 16.94
N ASP A 49 -29.32 -34.87 17.61
CA ASP A 49 -29.00 -36.20 18.15
C ASP A 49 -29.67 -37.24 17.24
N GLU A 50 -28.92 -37.85 16.31
CA GLU A 50 -29.38 -38.99 15.52
C GLU A 50 -28.92 -40.29 16.18
N ASN A 51 -29.89 -41.03 16.75
CA ASN A 51 -29.70 -42.37 17.28
C ASN A 51 -29.65 -43.41 16.14
N GLU A 52 -28.48 -43.98 15.87
CA GLU A 52 -28.35 -45.26 15.17
C GLU A 52 -28.14 -46.39 16.20
N ASP A 53 -29.07 -47.34 16.23
CA ASP A 53 -29.02 -48.56 17.03
C ASP A 53 -27.84 -49.46 16.58
N TYR A 54 -26.86 -49.66 17.47
CA TYR A 54 -25.75 -50.60 17.28
C TYR A 54 -25.91 -51.80 18.22
N GLU A 55 -26.18 -52.99 17.66
CA GLU A 55 -26.14 -54.24 18.42
C GLU A 55 -24.70 -54.54 18.90
N PRO A 56 -24.48 -54.83 20.20
CA PRO A 56 -23.16 -55.09 20.71
C PRO A 56 -22.78 -56.55 20.44
N ASN A 57 -22.00 -56.80 19.38
CA ASN A 57 -21.16 -57.99 19.35
C ASN A 57 -20.18 -57.91 20.52
N GLU A 58 -20.23 -58.87 21.44
CA GLU A 58 -19.26 -59.08 22.51
C GLU A 58 -17.88 -59.40 21.92
N LEU A 59 -17.20 -58.35 21.44
CA LEU A 59 -15.76 -58.39 21.28
C LEU A 59 -15.15 -58.31 22.66
N ASP A 60 -14.49 -59.40 23.01
CA ASP A 60 -13.60 -59.63 24.13
C ASP A 60 -12.85 -58.34 24.54
N LYS A 61 -13.43 -57.60 25.50
CA LYS A 61 -12.95 -56.29 25.97
C LYS A 61 -11.55 -56.36 26.59
N GLU A 62 -11.01 -57.54 26.79
CA GLU A 62 -9.65 -57.75 27.29
C GLU A 62 -8.58 -57.76 26.19
N SER A 63 -8.95 -57.96 24.91
CA SER A 63 -7.98 -58.18 23.82
C SER A 63 -7.59 -56.94 23.01
N VAL A 64 -8.42 -55.89 23.01
CA VAL A 64 -8.15 -54.62 22.27
C VAL A 64 -7.17 -53.71 23.05
N PHE A 65 -6.94 -53.97 24.34
CA PHE A 65 -6.02 -53.23 25.20
C PHE A 65 -4.63 -53.87 25.28
N GLN A 66 -4.03 -54.23 24.15
CA GLN A 66 -2.59 -54.51 24.13
C GLN A 66 -1.80 -53.23 24.49
N GLN A 67 -1.49 -53.19 25.79
CA GLN A 67 -0.60 -52.31 26.55
C GLN A 67 0.35 -51.43 25.70
N GLY A 68 -0.06 -50.18 25.48
CA GLY A 68 0.78 -49.13 24.92
C GLY A 68 1.32 -48.17 25.98
N GLU A 69 2.45 -47.51 25.67
CA GLU A 69 3.14 -46.50 26.51
C GLU A 69 2.22 -45.36 26.97
N THR A 70 1.15 -45.13 26.22
CA THR A 70 0.02 -44.22 26.40
C THR A 70 -0.72 -44.44 27.75
N ARG A 71 -1.01 -45.70 28.12
CA ARG A 71 -1.72 -46.01 29.39
C ARG A 71 -0.80 -45.82 30.60
N ASP A 72 0.47 -46.18 30.43
CA ASP A 72 1.48 -46.09 31.49
C ASP A 72 1.71 -44.65 31.92
N PHE A 73 1.64 -43.70 30.99
CA PHE A 73 1.78 -42.27 31.30
C PHE A 73 0.58 -41.70 32.11
N LEU A 74 -0.66 -42.01 31.73
CA LEU A 74 -1.84 -41.57 32.51
C LEU A 74 -1.85 -42.19 33.90
N GLN A 75 -1.47 -43.47 34.00
CA GLN A 75 -1.35 -44.15 35.28
C GLN A 75 -0.24 -43.54 36.14
N PHE A 76 0.87 -43.10 35.52
CA PHE A 76 1.92 -42.33 36.19
C PHE A 76 1.39 -41.00 36.73
N LEU A 77 0.70 -40.18 35.93
CA LEU A 77 0.12 -38.92 36.37
C LEU A 77 -0.86 -39.11 37.53
N ARG A 78 -1.72 -40.14 37.46
CA ARG A 78 -2.66 -40.49 38.54
C ARG A 78 -1.93 -40.91 39.82
N LYS A 79 -0.83 -41.64 39.69
CA LYS A 79 -0.03 -42.11 40.83
C LYS A 79 0.65 -40.96 41.57
N ILE A 80 1.16 -39.96 40.84
CA ILE A 80 1.76 -38.76 41.44
C ILE A 80 0.71 -37.72 41.88
N ARG A 81 -0.58 -37.96 41.63
CA ARG A 81 -1.69 -37.01 41.87
C ARG A 81 -1.41 -35.65 41.23
N TYR A 82 -0.98 -35.68 39.96
CA TYR A 82 -0.63 -34.47 39.23
C TYR A 82 -1.87 -33.57 39.01
N ASP A 83 -1.74 -32.29 39.34
CA ASP A 83 -2.73 -31.27 39.01
C ASP A 83 -2.15 -30.29 37.99
N HIS A 84 -2.68 -30.37 36.77
CA HIS A 84 -2.31 -29.51 35.65
C HIS A 84 -2.76 -28.04 35.78
N ARG A 85 -3.63 -27.71 36.75
CA ARG A 85 -4.11 -26.33 36.97
C ARG A 85 -3.11 -25.50 37.78
N GLN A 86 -2.21 -26.18 38.50
CA GLN A 86 -1.21 -25.54 39.34
C GLN A 86 0.07 -25.34 38.55
N CYS A 87 0.51 -24.09 38.48
CA CYS A 87 1.83 -23.72 37.98
C CYS A 87 2.90 -24.48 38.78
N PRO A 88 3.88 -25.14 38.11
CA PRO A 88 4.98 -25.77 38.81
C PRO A 88 5.85 -24.73 39.51
N GLU A 89 6.57 -25.15 40.53
CA GLU A 89 7.63 -24.33 41.13
C GLU A 89 8.93 -24.55 40.36
N GLY A 90 9.73 -23.49 40.19
CA GLY A 90 11.08 -23.59 39.64
C GLY A 90 11.96 -24.52 40.48
N SER A 91 13.08 -24.98 39.93
CA SER A 91 14.01 -25.89 40.63
C SER A 91 14.48 -25.35 41.99
N ASP A 92 14.54 -24.02 42.11
CA ASP A 92 15.03 -23.30 43.28
C ASP A 92 13.89 -22.74 44.17
N GLY A 93 12.64 -23.13 43.90
CA GLY A 93 11.45 -22.55 44.55
C GLY A 93 11.05 -21.16 44.04
N GLY A 94 11.71 -20.69 42.98
CA GLY A 94 11.41 -19.44 42.28
C GLY A 94 10.45 -19.61 41.09
N PRO A 95 10.38 -18.61 40.19
CA PRO A 95 9.56 -18.68 38.99
C PRO A 95 10.00 -19.79 38.04
N VAL A 96 9.07 -20.25 37.21
CA VAL A 96 9.35 -21.20 36.14
C VAL A 96 10.01 -20.46 34.98
N HIS A 97 11.21 -20.88 34.62
CA HIS A 97 11.90 -20.36 33.44
C HIS A 97 11.45 -21.14 32.20
N VAL A 98 10.75 -20.44 31.30
CA VAL A 98 10.29 -20.98 30.01
C VAL A 98 11.25 -20.50 28.93
N ARG A 99 12.07 -21.42 28.43
CA ARG A 99 12.99 -21.14 27.32
C ARG A 99 12.28 -21.27 25.99
N VAL A 100 12.34 -20.22 25.19
CA VAL A 100 11.63 -20.12 23.91
C VAL A 100 12.61 -20.19 22.75
N SER A 101 12.23 -20.92 21.71
CA SER A 101 12.91 -20.97 20.42
C SER A 101 11.87 -20.80 19.32
N VAL A 102 12.14 -19.88 18.39
CA VAL A 102 11.26 -19.57 17.27
C VAL A 102 11.96 -19.91 15.97
N VAL A 103 11.31 -20.72 15.15
CA VAL A 103 11.76 -21.01 13.79
C VAL A 103 10.77 -20.43 12.81
N VAL A 104 11.14 -19.38 12.11
CA VAL A 104 10.29 -18.74 11.11
C VAL A 104 10.35 -19.56 9.83
N SER A 105 9.22 -20.16 9.46
CA SER A 105 9.11 -20.99 8.26
C SER A 105 8.85 -20.14 7.03
N ASN A 106 7.97 -19.14 7.13
CA ASN A 106 7.65 -18.24 6.02
C ASN A 106 7.04 -16.93 6.53
N VAL A 107 7.21 -15.86 5.76
CA VAL A 107 6.42 -14.63 5.88
C VAL A 107 5.53 -14.56 4.65
N ARG A 108 4.22 -14.65 4.86
CA ARG A 108 3.24 -14.82 3.79
C ARG A 108 2.97 -13.52 3.04
N ALA A 109 2.81 -12.42 3.78
CA ALA A 109 2.52 -11.10 3.24
C ALA A 109 2.87 -10.03 4.28
N VAL A 110 3.23 -8.86 3.79
CA VAL A 110 3.36 -7.62 4.58
C VAL A 110 2.39 -6.63 3.95
N SER A 111 1.40 -6.18 4.71
CA SER A 111 0.32 -5.32 4.22
C SER A 111 0.47 -3.91 4.77
N GLU A 112 0.73 -2.98 3.88
CA GLU A 112 0.88 -1.56 4.19
C GLU A 112 -0.48 -0.87 4.40
N VAL A 113 -1.53 -1.45 3.81
CA VAL A 113 -2.89 -0.92 3.88
C VAL A 113 -3.51 -1.21 5.24
N THR A 114 -3.32 -2.42 5.75
CA THR A 114 -3.84 -2.85 7.06
C THR A 114 -2.82 -2.71 8.19
N MET A 115 -1.58 -2.30 7.88
CA MET A 115 -0.48 -2.17 8.84
C MET A 115 -0.26 -3.47 9.63
N ASP A 116 -0.19 -4.59 8.91
CA ASP A 116 0.00 -5.92 9.48
C ASP A 116 0.95 -6.76 8.63
N TYR A 117 1.38 -7.88 9.20
CA TYR A 117 2.13 -8.88 8.47
C TYR A 117 1.73 -10.27 8.93
N SER A 118 1.74 -11.20 7.97
CA SER A 118 1.34 -12.59 8.15
C SER A 118 2.57 -13.48 8.18
N LEU A 119 2.73 -14.29 9.21
CA LEU A 119 3.88 -15.16 9.39
C LEU A 119 3.48 -16.59 9.80
N GLU A 120 4.28 -17.54 9.37
CA GLU A 120 4.19 -18.93 9.76
C GLU A 120 5.48 -19.34 10.48
N LEU A 121 5.35 -19.82 11.70
CA LEU A 121 6.48 -20.20 12.53
C LEU A 121 6.26 -21.52 13.26
N PHE A 122 7.34 -22.17 13.65
CA PHE A 122 7.34 -23.18 14.68
C PHE A 122 7.75 -22.53 15.99
N TYR A 123 6.83 -22.57 16.95
CA TYR A 123 7.01 -22.04 18.28
C TYR A 123 7.36 -23.19 19.22
N ARG A 124 8.51 -23.10 19.89
CA ARG A 124 9.01 -24.13 20.79
C ARG A 124 9.23 -23.55 22.18
N GLU A 125 8.73 -24.26 23.17
CA GLU A 125 8.89 -23.94 24.59
C GLU A 125 9.55 -25.11 25.29
N HIS A 126 10.45 -24.76 26.20
CA HIS A 126 11.13 -25.69 27.05
C HIS A 126 11.04 -25.19 28.49
N TRP A 127 10.40 -25.96 29.35
CA TRP A 127 10.37 -25.69 30.80
C TRP A 127 10.60 -26.97 31.58
N GLN A 128 10.89 -26.83 32.86
CA GLN A 128 11.07 -27.96 33.77
C GLN A 128 9.89 -28.04 34.74
N ASP A 129 9.27 -29.21 34.86
CA ASP A 129 8.30 -29.52 35.90
C ASP A 129 8.86 -30.68 36.75
N THR A 130 9.32 -30.35 37.95
CA THR A 130 9.95 -31.30 38.87
C THR A 130 9.01 -32.43 39.30
N ARG A 131 7.69 -32.21 39.24
CA ARG A 131 6.65 -33.21 39.58
C ARG A 131 6.58 -34.36 38.57
N LEU A 132 7.02 -34.11 37.33
CA LEU A 132 6.98 -35.09 36.24
C LEU A 132 8.24 -35.95 36.12
N ARG A 133 9.20 -35.80 37.04
CA ARG A 133 10.39 -36.65 37.10
C ARG A 133 10.00 -38.11 37.25
N TYR A 134 10.54 -38.95 36.38
CA TYR A 134 10.23 -40.37 36.37
C TYR A 134 11.49 -41.25 36.38
N ASN A 135 11.34 -42.48 36.85
CA ASN A 135 12.44 -43.45 36.81
C ASN A 135 12.43 -44.17 35.45
N LYS A 136 13.56 -44.14 34.73
CA LYS A 136 13.76 -44.77 33.42
C LYS A 136 13.28 -46.23 33.38
N LYS A 137 13.44 -46.97 34.48
CA LYS A 137 12.99 -48.38 34.59
C LYS A 137 11.50 -48.57 34.33
N LYS A 138 10.66 -47.57 34.63
CA LYS A 138 9.20 -47.64 34.41
C LYS A 138 8.80 -47.43 32.95
N PHE A 139 9.64 -46.76 32.16
CA PHE A 139 9.35 -46.39 30.78
C PHE A 139 10.38 -47.02 29.83
N LYS A 140 10.58 -48.34 29.96
CA LYS A 140 11.44 -49.14 29.08
C LYS A 140 12.87 -48.58 28.91
N ASN A 141 13.44 -48.00 29.97
CA ASN A 141 14.75 -47.34 29.99
C ASN A 141 14.91 -46.17 29.00
N LYS A 142 13.81 -45.57 28.52
CA LYS A 142 13.86 -44.38 27.67
C LYS A 142 14.27 -43.15 28.49
N THR A 143 15.20 -42.37 27.95
CA THR A 143 15.56 -41.06 28.48
C THR A 143 14.47 -40.03 28.18
N GLN A 144 13.85 -40.12 27.00
CA GLN A 144 12.80 -39.22 26.55
C GLN A 144 11.56 -39.99 26.09
N ILE A 145 10.39 -39.52 26.51
CA ILE A 145 9.08 -40.04 26.10
C ILE A 145 8.50 -39.05 25.08
N SER A 146 8.15 -39.54 23.90
CA SER A 146 7.36 -38.77 22.93
C SER A 146 5.88 -39.00 23.21
N LEU A 147 5.15 -37.94 23.53
CA LEU A 147 3.73 -37.97 23.84
C LEU A 147 2.92 -37.44 22.65
N HIS A 148 1.73 -37.97 22.47
CA HIS A 148 0.76 -37.43 21.52
C HIS A 148 0.22 -36.07 21.99
N GLU A 149 -0.19 -35.22 21.05
CA GLU A 149 -0.74 -33.88 21.33
C GLU A 149 -1.91 -33.90 22.34
N SER A 150 -2.75 -34.94 22.33
CA SER A 150 -3.87 -35.07 23.27
C SER A 150 -3.47 -35.04 24.75
N TYR A 151 -2.20 -35.31 25.06
CA TYR A 151 -1.67 -35.27 26.42
C TYR A 151 -1.42 -33.87 26.95
N SER A 152 -1.36 -32.84 26.10
CA SER A 152 -1.21 -31.45 26.54
C SER A 152 -2.35 -31.03 27.48
N ASN A 153 -3.56 -31.58 27.30
CA ASN A 153 -4.71 -31.29 28.15
C ASN A 153 -4.57 -31.81 29.58
N PHE A 154 -3.66 -32.76 29.84
CA PHE A 154 -3.43 -33.35 31.16
C PHE A 154 -2.15 -32.84 31.84
N LEU A 155 -1.40 -31.97 31.15
CA LEU A 155 -0.17 -31.38 31.66
C LEU A 155 -0.38 -29.88 31.84
N TRP A 156 0.29 -29.30 32.83
CA TRP A 156 0.39 -27.85 32.90
C TRP A 156 1.24 -27.38 31.72
N HIS A 157 0.79 -26.32 31.03
CA HIS A 157 1.55 -25.62 30.02
C HIS A 157 1.40 -24.12 30.27
N PRO A 158 2.41 -23.30 29.92
CA PRO A 158 2.29 -21.87 30.03
C PRO A 158 1.14 -21.36 29.16
N ASP A 159 0.48 -20.29 29.61
CA ASP A 159 -0.62 -19.61 28.93
C ASP A 159 -0.09 -18.53 27.99
N THR A 160 0.87 -18.93 27.16
CA THR A 160 1.58 -18.05 26.24
C THR A 160 0.66 -17.53 25.14
N PHE A 161 0.58 -16.21 25.02
CA PHE A 161 -0.17 -15.50 24.00
C PHE A 161 0.70 -14.46 23.27
N VAL A 162 0.20 -14.00 22.13
CA VAL A 162 0.86 -13.00 21.28
C VAL A 162 0.05 -11.70 21.39
N PRO A 163 0.48 -10.72 22.21
CA PRO A 163 -0.31 -9.53 22.54
C PRO A 163 -0.64 -8.65 21.33
N ASN A 164 0.21 -8.65 20.30
CA ASN A 164 0.01 -7.87 19.09
C ASN A 164 -0.51 -8.69 17.90
N ALA A 165 -1.00 -9.91 18.14
CA ALA A 165 -1.70 -10.68 17.11
C ALA A 165 -3.11 -10.13 16.89
N ILE A 166 -3.43 -9.81 15.63
CA ILE A 166 -4.77 -9.42 15.19
C ILE A 166 -5.62 -10.67 14.95
N ALA A 167 -5.02 -11.69 14.33
CA ALA A 167 -5.68 -12.95 14.07
C ALA A 167 -4.68 -14.11 14.17
N SER A 168 -5.16 -15.24 14.67
CA SER A 168 -4.43 -16.51 14.64
C SER A 168 -5.30 -17.56 13.98
N LYS A 169 -4.74 -18.31 13.03
CA LYS A 169 -5.45 -19.46 12.50
C LYS A 169 -5.40 -20.58 13.53
N ASN A 170 -6.50 -20.76 14.25
CA ASN A 170 -6.59 -21.77 15.29
C ASN A 170 -6.39 -23.18 14.70
N PRO A 171 -5.65 -24.04 15.42
CA PRO A 171 -5.50 -25.42 15.02
C PRO A 171 -6.84 -26.15 15.08
N ARG A 172 -7.40 -26.49 13.91
CA ARG A 172 -8.56 -27.40 13.84
C ARG A 172 -8.13 -28.77 14.37
N LYS A 173 -8.94 -29.37 15.25
CA LYS A 173 -8.72 -30.74 15.75
C LYS A 173 -8.54 -31.68 14.56
N GLN A 174 -7.51 -32.54 14.61
CA GLN A 174 -7.15 -33.52 13.57
C GLN A 174 -6.67 -32.93 12.22
N SER A 175 -6.47 -31.62 12.11
CA SER A 175 -5.93 -31.04 10.89
C SER A 175 -4.48 -31.46 10.65
N MET A 176 -4.16 -31.94 9.45
CA MET A 176 -2.77 -32.23 9.08
C MET A 176 -1.87 -30.98 9.10
N THR A 177 -2.45 -29.77 9.01
CA THR A 177 -1.67 -28.52 9.07
C THR A 177 -1.33 -28.08 10.50
N HIS A 178 -1.98 -28.69 11.50
CA HIS A 178 -1.84 -28.33 12.90
C HIS A 178 -1.55 -29.58 13.73
N ARG A 179 -0.25 -29.84 13.93
CA ARG A 179 0.23 -30.86 14.85
C ARG A 179 1.18 -30.23 15.83
N SER A 180 1.08 -30.63 17.09
CA SER A 180 2.11 -30.34 18.08
C SER A 180 2.95 -31.56 18.41
N LEU A 181 4.17 -31.29 18.86
CA LEU A 181 5.13 -32.25 19.36
C LEU A 181 5.28 -32.01 20.85
N LEU A 182 5.07 -33.05 21.65
CA LEU A 182 5.27 -33.03 23.08
C LEU A 182 6.29 -34.11 23.46
N ARG A 183 7.37 -33.71 24.12
CA ARG A 183 8.39 -34.64 24.62
C ARG A 183 8.69 -34.35 26.08
N LEU A 184 8.76 -35.40 26.89
CA LEU A 184 9.11 -35.34 28.30
C LEU A 184 10.44 -36.07 28.52
N ASP A 185 11.39 -35.41 29.16
CA ASP A 185 12.66 -35.98 29.59
C ASP A 185 12.57 -36.55 31.02
N VAL A 186 13.52 -37.43 31.37
CA VAL A 186 13.60 -38.09 32.68
C VAL A 186 13.63 -37.11 33.86
N ASP A 187 14.27 -35.96 33.65
CA ASP A 187 14.46 -34.92 34.66
C ASP A 187 13.27 -33.96 34.77
N GLY A 188 12.16 -34.24 34.08
CA GLY A 188 10.95 -33.43 34.10
C GLY A 188 10.99 -32.25 33.13
N HIS A 189 11.98 -32.20 32.23
CA HIS A 189 12.01 -31.21 31.16
C HIS A 189 10.96 -31.54 30.10
N ILE A 190 10.10 -30.57 29.79
CA ILE A 190 9.09 -30.68 28.76
C ILE A 190 9.52 -29.83 27.58
N LEU A 191 9.53 -30.43 26.39
CA LEU A 191 9.62 -29.73 25.13
C LEU A 191 8.25 -29.77 24.45
N TYR A 192 7.64 -28.61 24.29
CA TYR A 192 6.40 -28.44 23.53
C TYR A 192 6.68 -27.61 22.28
N SER A 193 6.28 -28.12 21.12
CA SER A 193 6.51 -27.45 19.84
C SER A 193 5.24 -27.47 19.02
N ARG A 194 4.81 -26.30 18.53
CA ARG A 194 3.59 -26.14 17.73
C ARG A 194 3.84 -25.23 16.53
N ARG A 195 3.15 -25.49 15.41
CA ARG A 195 3.15 -24.59 14.25
C ARG A 195 2.05 -23.54 14.41
N LEU A 196 2.43 -22.27 14.31
CA LEU A 196 1.51 -21.13 14.39
C LEU A 196 1.46 -20.40 13.04
N SER A 197 0.26 -19.91 12.70
CA SER A 197 0.04 -18.98 11.60
C SER A 197 -0.64 -17.76 12.18
N LEU A 198 0.09 -16.65 12.18
CA LEU A 198 -0.27 -15.42 12.88
C LEU A 198 -0.34 -14.25 11.90
N VAL A 199 -1.32 -13.39 12.12
CA VAL A 199 -1.39 -12.04 11.54
C VAL A 199 -1.11 -11.08 12.68
N VAL A 200 -0.03 -10.31 12.56
CA VAL A 200 0.52 -9.49 13.64
C VAL A 200 0.51 -8.04 13.22
N SER A 201 0.11 -7.15 14.11
CA SER A 201 0.09 -5.71 13.85
C SER A 201 1.52 -5.15 13.77
N CYS A 202 1.75 -4.27 12.81
CA CYS A 202 3.00 -3.56 12.63
C CYS A 202 2.73 -2.13 12.16
N SER A 203 2.97 -1.16 13.04
CA SER A 203 2.85 0.26 12.71
C SER A 203 4.02 0.70 11.85
N MET A 204 3.82 0.74 10.54
CA MET A 204 4.83 1.11 9.54
C MET A 204 4.91 2.62 9.33
N ASP A 205 6.12 3.12 9.09
CA ASP A 205 6.37 4.51 8.70
C ASP A 205 6.65 4.60 7.20
N LEU A 206 5.67 5.07 6.44
CA LEU A 206 5.71 5.16 4.97
C LEU A 206 6.19 6.53 4.48
N THR A 207 6.77 7.38 5.33
CA THR A 207 7.24 8.72 4.94
C THR A 207 8.25 8.66 3.78
N LEU A 208 9.16 7.70 3.80
CA LEU A 208 10.18 7.48 2.76
C LEU A 208 9.74 6.54 1.63
N PHE A 209 8.45 6.18 1.56
CA PHE A 209 7.94 5.29 0.52
C PHE A 209 8.31 5.77 -0.90
N PRO A 210 8.88 4.92 -1.79
CA PRO A 210 9.10 3.47 -1.65
C PRO A 210 10.54 3.05 -1.24
N PHE A 211 11.35 3.97 -0.71
CA PHE A 211 12.74 3.71 -0.27
C PHE A 211 12.83 3.38 1.23
N ASP A 212 11.71 2.98 1.81
CA ASP A 212 11.52 2.76 3.24
C ASP A 212 12.04 1.39 3.71
N SER A 213 12.35 1.33 5.00
CA SER A 213 12.58 0.09 5.73
C SER A 213 11.71 0.09 6.98
N GLN A 214 11.05 -1.04 7.24
CA GLN A 214 10.05 -1.18 8.28
C GLN A 214 10.55 -2.12 9.38
N LEU A 215 10.41 -1.70 10.63
CA LEU A 215 10.71 -2.51 11.81
C LEU A 215 9.40 -3.07 12.37
N CYS A 216 9.19 -4.38 12.23
CA CYS A 216 8.02 -5.07 12.76
C CYS A 216 8.41 -6.02 13.88
N LYS A 217 7.63 -6.03 14.96
CA LYS A 217 7.89 -6.85 16.15
C LYS A 217 6.80 -7.89 16.39
N LEU A 218 7.19 -9.06 16.87
CA LEU A 218 6.30 -10.10 17.38
C LEU A 218 6.52 -10.21 18.88
N GLY A 219 5.50 -9.89 19.68
CA GLY A 219 5.55 -10.07 21.13
C GLY A 219 5.09 -11.47 21.55
N ILE A 220 5.72 -12.03 22.58
CA ILE A 220 5.36 -13.32 23.18
C ILE A 220 5.39 -13.13 24.71
N GLU A 221 4.30 -13.46 25.39
CA GLU A 221 4.13 -13.21 26.82
C GLU A 221 3.14 -14.22 27.45
N SER A 222 3.14 -14.35 28.78
CA SER A 222 2.08 -15.06 29.53
C SER A 222 0.88 -14.14 29.75
N TYR A 223 -0.33 -14.68 29.63
CA TYR A 223 -1.55 -13.90 29.85
C TYR A 223 -1.85 -13.66 31.34
N GLY A 224 -1.78 -14.72 32.15
CA GLY A 224 -2.21 -14.72 33.55
C GLY A 224 -1.08 -14.74 34.57
N TYR A 225 0.09 -15.29 34.23
CA TYR A 225 1.21 -15.42 35.16
C TYR A 225 2.13 -14.20 35.10
N THR A 226 2.31 -13.53 36.24
CA THR A 226 3.29 -12.46 36.39
C THR A 226 4.72 -13.01 36.38
N ALA A 227 5.70 -12.12 36.25
CA ALA A 227 7.14 -12.44 36.27
C ALA A 227 7.59 -13.14 37.57
N ASP A 228 6.82 -13.04 38.65
CA ASP A 228 7.09 -13.74 39.91
C ASP A 228 6.80 -15.25 39.80
N GLN A 229 6.01 -15.67 38.82
CA GLN A 229 5.61 -17.07 38.60
C GLN A 229 6.20 -17.66 37.33
N VAL A 230 6.23 -16.90 36.23
CA VAL A 230 6.74 -17.37 34.93
C VAL A 230 7.63 -16.31 34.30
N ILE A 231 8.86 -16.70 33.97
CA ILE A 231 9.82 -15.85 33.26
C ILE A 231 10.12 -16.50 31.91
N TYR A 232 10.01 -15.72 30.83
CA TYR A 232 10.38 -16.17 29.50
C TYR A 232 11.82 -15.76 29.20
N GLU A 233 12.55 -16.69 28.60
CA GLU A 233 13.94 -16.48 28.19
C GLU A 233 14.16 -17.04 26.79
N TRP A 234 15.05 -16.43 26.02
CA TRP A 234 15.49 -17.00 24.76
C TRP A 234 16.35 -18.24 24.99
N SER A 235 16.17 -19.26 24.15
CA SER A 235 17.02 -20.45 24.18
C SER A 235 18.47 -20.11 23.84
N LYS A 236 19.41 -20.74 24.54
CA LYS A 236 20.85 -20.53 24.39
C LYS A 236 21.57 -21.86 24.14
N GLY A 237 22.62 -21.85 23.33
CA GLY A 237 23.47 -23.02 23.07
C GLY A 237 23.04 -23.83 21.84
N SER A 238 22.73 -25.12 22.01
CA SER A 238 22.44 -26.05 20.90
C SER A 238 21.11 -25.79 20.21
N ILE A 239 20.16 -25.16 20.91
CA ILE A 239 18.89 -24.71 20.36
C ILE A 239 19.01 -23.19 20.17
N GLN A 240 18.96 -22.75 18.91
CA GLN A 240 19.02 -21.33 18.59
C GLN A 240 17.72 -20.63 19.01
N ALA A 241 17.84 -19.38 19.48
CA ALA A 241 16.70 -18.56 19.86
C ALA A 241 15.79 -18.24 18.66
N LEU A 242 16.42 -17.88 17.53
CA LEU A 242 15.74 -17.52 16.30
C LEU A 242 16.45 -18.15 15.10
N GLU A 243 15.68 -18.85 14.27
CA GLU A 243 16.14 -19.44 13.01
C GLU A 243 15.18 -19.03 11.89
N LEU A 244 15.71 -18.51 10.78
CA LEU A 244 14.92 -18.11 9.62
C LEU A 244 15.17 -19.09 8.48
N HIS A 245 14.11 -19.71 7.96
CA HIS A 245 14.17 -20.38 6.66
C HIS A 245 14.30 -19.34 5.54
N ARG A 246 14.63 -19.79 4.33
CA ARG A 246 14.65 -18.93 3.14
C ARG A 246 13.26 -18.33 2.87
N ILE A 247 13.09 -17.07 3.26
CA ILE A 247 11.87 -16.30 3.06
C ILE A 247 12.00 -15.51 1.76
N ARG A 248 10.99 -15.61 0.89
CA ARG A 248 10.91 -14.80 -0.33
C ARG A 248 9.57 -14.08 -0.36
N LEU A 249 9.65 -12.76 -0.34
CA LEU A 249 8.53 -11.85 -0.44
C LEU A 249 8.64 -11.10 -1.78
N PRO A 250 7.51 -10.79 -2.45
CA PRO A 250 7.53 -10.09 -3.74
C PRO A 250 7.96 -8.63 -3.60
N ASP A 251 7.44 -7.94 -2.58
CA ASP A 251 7.59 -6.48 -2.42
C ASP A 251 8.61 -6.09 -1.35
N PHE A 252 9.02 -7.05 -0.51
CA PHE A 252 9.93 -6.83 0.62
C PHE A 252 11.05 -7.88 0.65
N SER A 253 12.09 -7.56 1.39
CA SER A 253 13.18 -8.46 1.74
C SER A 253 13.46 -8.32 3.23
N VAL A 254 13.75 -9.44 3.89
CA VAL A 254 14.18 -9.41 5.30
C VAL A 254 15.68 -9.09 5.31
N THR A 255 16.05 -7.96 5.89
CA THR A 255 17.45 -7.53 5.96
C THR A 255 18.10 -7.88 7.28
N GLU A 256 17.34 -7.80 8.38
CA GLU A 256 17.80 -8.19 9.71
C GLU A 256 16.66 -8.85 10.49
N ALA A 257 16.98 -9.86 11.29
CA ALA A 257 16.06 -10.45 12.24
C ALA A 257 16.80 -10.79 13.54
N TYR A 258 16.27 -10.33 14.67
CA TYR A 258 16.91 -10.49 15.97
C TYR A 258 15.88 -10.56 17.09
N VAL A 259 16.33 -10.88 18.30
CA VAL A 259 15.47 -11.05 19.47
C VAL A 259 15.90 -10.20 20.65
N THR A 260 14.93 -9.72 21.42
CA THR A 260 15.12 -8.94 22.66
C THR A 260 14.19 -9.47 23.76
N ASN A 261 14.48 -9.11 25.01
CA ASN A 261 13.68 -9.48 26.19
C ASN A 261 13.43 -8.23 27.03
N HIS A 262 12.18 -8.02 27.42
CA HIS A 262 11.76 -6.88 28.23
C HIS A 262 10.75 -7.29 29.31
N MET A 263 10.72 -6.51 30.38
CA MET A 263 9.70 -6.64 31.42
C MET A 263 8.65 -5.55 31.24
N GLU A 264 7.43 -5.95 30.93
CA GLU A 264 6.30 -5.04 30.76
C GLU A 264 5.59 -4.81 32.10
N LYS A 265 5.15 -3.58 32.35
CA LYS A 265 4.42 -3.24 33.59
C LYS A 265 2.95 -3.03 33.27
N TYR A 266 2.11 -3.88 33.84
CA TYR A 266 0.66 -3.79 33.77
C TYR A 266 0.06 -3.43 35.13
N ALA A 267 -1.23 -3.06 35.13
CA ALA A 267 -1.97 -2.82 36.37
C ALA A 267 -2.06 -4.07 37.27
N THR A 268 -1.99 -5.27 36.66
CA THR A 268 -2.03 -6.56 37.34
C THR A 268 -0.67 -7.05 37.85
N GLY A 269 0.44 -6.44 37.40
CA GLY A 269 1.79 -6.84 37.79
C GLY A 269 2.80 -6.64 36.66
N ASN A 270 4.03 -7.11 36.91
CA ASN A 270 5.08 -7.12 35.90
C ASN A 270 5.04 -8.46 35.15
N TYR A 271 5.20 -8.43 33.83
CA TYR A 271 5.19 -9.60 32.97
C TYR A 271 6.46 -9.67 32.14
N SER A 272 6.97 -10.87 31.93
CA SER A 272 8.15 -11.11 31.08
C SER A 272 7.69 -11.27 29.64
N ARG A 273 8.19 -10.40 28.75
CA ARG A 273 7.84 -10.40 27.33
C ARG A 273 9.07 -10.54 26.46
N LEU A 274 8.97 -11.48 25.53
CA LEU A 274 9.96 -11.70 24.48
C LEU A 274 9.53 -11.02 23.19
N TYR A 275 10.49 -10.46 22.46
CA TYR A 275 10.25 -9.84 21.16
C TYR A 275 11.12 -10.46 20.08
N VAL A 276 10.50 -10.78 18.93
CA VAL A 276 11.22 -11.05 17.67
C VAL A 276 11.05 -9.83 16.78
N CYS A 277 12.16 -9.21 16.39
CA CYS A 277 12.21 -8.00 15.61
C CYS A 277 12.65 -8.33 14.17
N PHE A 278 11.85 -7.92 13.19
CA PHE A 278 12.10 -8.09 11.76
C PHE A 278 12.29 -6.73 11.10
N VAL A 279 13.39 -6.57 10.36
CA VAL A 279 13.62 -5.42 9.50
C VAL A 279 13.30 -5.82 8.07
N PHE A 280 12.23 -5.24 7.53
CA PHE A 280 11.80 -5.44 6.15
C PHE A 280 12.23 -4.24 5.30
N THR A 281 13.02 -4.48 4.27
CA THR A 281 13.39 -3.44 3.28
C THR A 281 12.62 -3.67 1.99
N ARG A 282 11.99 -2.60 1.49
CA ARG A 282 11.15 -2.65 0.30
C ARG A 282 11.95 -2.78 -0.99
N ALA A 283 11.45 -3.57 -1.93
CA ALA A 283 11.93 -3.60 -3.30
C ALA A 283 11.24 -2.50 -4.14
N ALA A 284 11.89 -1.33 -4.27
CA ALA A 284 11.32 -0.18 -4.98
C ALA A 284 11.14 -0.35 -6.51
N GLY A 285 11.65 -1.43 -7.11
CA GLY A 285 11.70 -1.62 -8.56
C GLY A 285 10.33 -1.63 -9.25
N PHE A 286 9.32 -2.23 -8.62
CA PHE A 286 7.95 -2.23 -9.13
C PHE A 286 7.36 -0.81 -9.18
N CYS A 287 7.45 -0.08 -8.08
CA CYS A 287 6.99 1.32 -7.99
C CYS A 287 7.73 2.21 -8.99
N PHE A 288 9.02 1.96 -9.22
CA PHE A 288 9.80 2.71 -10.20
C PHE A 288 9.24 2.54 -11.62
N LEU A 289 8.99 1.29 -12.05
CA LEU A 289 8.49 1.02 -13.40
C LEU A 289 7.05 1.48 -13.62
N GLN A 290 6.17 1.34 -12.62
CA GLN A 290 4.75 1.60 -12.79
C GLN A 290 4.34 3.03 -12.46
N LEU A 291 5.08 3.74 -11.61
CA LEU A 291 4.74 5.11 -11.21
C LEU A 291 5.74 6.14 -11.72
N ILE A 292 7.04 5.93 -11.48
CA ILE A 292 8.07 6.92 -11.79
C ILE A 292 8.26 7.05 -13.30
N ILE A 293 8.35 5.95 -14.05
CA ILE A 293 8.53 6.02 -15.51
C ILE A 293 7.34 6.70 -16.20
N PRO A 294 6.07 6.32 -15.95
CA PRO A 294 4.94 6.97 -16.61
C PRO A 294 4.81 8.45 -16.23
N SER A 295 4.97 8.82 -14.95
CA SER A 295 4.91 10.22 -14.51
C SER A 295 6.00 11.08 -15.16
N THR A 296 7.22 10.55 -15.24
CA THR A 296 8.33 11.20 -15.95
C THR A 296 8.02 11.33 -17.44
N ALA A 297 7.41 10.32 -18.06
CA ALA A 297 6.96 10.42 -19.45
C ALA A 297 5.87 11.48 -19.65
N VAL A 298 4.98 11.72 -18.68
CA VAL A 298 4.01 12.83 -18.72
C VAL A 298 4.72 14.17 -18.71
N VAL A 299 5.68 14.35 -17.81
CA VAL A 299 6.50 15.57 -17.79
C VAL A 299 7.24 15.71 -19.12
N ILE A 300 7.78 14.62 -19.66
CA ILE A 300 8.50 14.58 -20.94
C ILE A 300 7.58 14.85 -22.16
N THR A 301 6.31 14.49 -22.11
CA THR A 301 5.39 14.85 -23.20
C THR A 301 4.97 16.31 -23.07
N SER A 302 4.78 16.81 -21.84
CA SER A 302 4.41 18.19 -21.58
C SER A 302 5.46 19.21 -22.05
N TRP A 303 6.77 18.97 -21.84
CA TRP A 303 7.82 19.87 -22.36
C TRP A 303 8.03 19.72 -23.87
N VAL A 304 7.98 18.51 -24.45
CA VAL A 304 8.10 18.30 -25.92
C VAL A 304 6.99 19.04 -26.66
N SER A 305 5.79 19.05 -26.09
CA SER A 305 4.65 19.81 -26.61
C SER A 305 4.96 21.32 -26.76
N LEU A 306 5.86 21.86 -25.93
CA LEU A 306 6.29 23.27 -26.00
C LEU A 306 7.27 23.57 -27.13
N TRP A 307 7.88 22.54 -27.72
CA TRP A 307 8.79 22.64 -28.88
C TRP A 307 8.04 22.52 -30.20
N MET A 308 6.82 21.97 -30.19
CA MET A 308 6.01 21.88 -31.39
C MET A 308 5.47 23.25 -31.79
N GLU A 309 5.99 23.77 -32.89
CA GLU A 309 5.62 25.09 -33.43
C GLU A 309 4.37 25.04 -34.34
N ASN A 310 3.87 23.85 -34.65
CA ASN A 310 2.95 23.66 -35.77
C ASN A 310 1.46 23.79 -35.42
N GLU A 311 0.70 24.19 -36.45
CA GLU A 311 -0.75 24.42 -36.54
C GLU A 311 -1.65 23.20 -36.17
N THR A 312 -1.12 22.18 -35.50
CA THR A 312 -1.94 21.16 -34.85
C THR A 312 -2.85 21.84 -33.84
N SER A 313 -4.12 21.47 -33.85
CA SER A 313 -5.15 21.99 -32.94
C SER A 313 -4.60 22.00 -31.51
N PHE A 314 -4.28 23.19 -30.99
CA PHE A 314 -3.81 23.40 -29.61
C PHE A 314 -4.73 22.72 -28.57
N GLN A 315 -5.99 22.49 -28.96
CA GLN A 315 -7.00 21.79 -28.17
C GLN A 315 -6.68 20.30 -28.00
N ASP A 316 -6.13 19.64 -29.03
CA ASP A 316 -5.83 18.21 -29.00
C ASP A 316 -4.65 17.93 -28.06
N MET A 317 -3.66 18.81 -28.06
CA MET A 317 -2.49 18.73 -27.19
C MET A 317 -2.84 18.92 -25.71
N ILE A 318 -3.70 19.88 -25.39
CA ILE A 318 -4.19 20.10 -24.01
C ILE A 318 -4.99 18.89 -23.54
N SER A 319 -5.86 18.36 -24.42
CA SER A 319 -6.66 17.17 -24.12
C SER A 319 -5.78 15.96 -23.81
N ILE A 320 -4.78 15.67 -24.65
CA ILE A 320 -3.85 14.54 -24.46
C ILE A 320 -3.09 14.65 -23.14
N ILE A 321 -2.54 15.83 -22.82
CA ILE A 321 -1.79 16.06 -21.57
C ILE A 321 -2.70 15.86 -20.35
N LEU A 322 -3.94 16.38 -20.40
CA LEU A 322 -4.90 16.24 -19.32
C LEU A 322 -5.34 14.78 -19.13
N THR A 323 -5.62 14.06 -20.21
CA THR A 323 -6.00 12.63 -20.17
C THR A 323 -4.88 11.77 -19.60
N ILE A 324 -3.64 11.99 -20.03
CA ILE A 324 -2.48 11.24 -19.51
C ILE A 324 -2.25 11.55 -18.02
N THR A 325 -2.44 12.81 -17.60
CA THR A 325 -2.34 13.21 -16.19
C THR A 325 -3.44 12.53 -15.34
N PHE A 326 -4.66 12.49 -15.85
CA PHE A 326 -5.78 11.84 -15.16
C PHE A 326 -5.56 10.31 -14.99
N LEU A 327 -5.05 9.63 -16.02
CA LEU A 327 -4.71 8.21 -15.95
C LEU A 327 -3.64 7.92 -14.89
N LEU A 328 -2.65 8.81 -14.74
CA LEU A 328 -1.61 8.69 -13.72
C LEU A 328 -2.19 8.79 -12.30
N PHE A 329 -3.12 9.73 -12.07
CA PHE A 329 -3.78 9.88 -10.77
C PHE A 329 -4.72 8.72 -10.44
N SER A 330 -5.42 8.17 -11.44
CA SER A 330 -6.26 6.99 -11.24
C SER A 330 -5.44 5.78 -10.78
N TYR A 331 -4.21 5.62 -11.27
CA TYR A 331 -3.33 4.54 -10.83
C TYR A 331 -2.75 4.78 -9.42
N ASN A 332 -2.62 6.04 -8.97
CA ASN A 332 -2.20 6.36 -7.60
C ASN A 332 -3.21 5.92 -6.52
N GLU A 333 -4.47 5.65 -6.87
CA GLU A 333 -5.47 5.15 -5.91
C GLU A 333 -5.15 3.77 -5.36
N VAL A 334 -4.23 3.02 -5.99
CA VAL A 334 -3.79 1.68 -5.58
C VAL A 334 -2.79 1.74 -4.42
N MET A 335 -2.22 2.92 -4.11
CA MET A 335 -1.27 3.08 -3.01
C MET A 335 -1.97 3.15 -1.63
N PRO A 336 -1.30 2.70 -0.54
CA PRO A 336 -1.85 2.79 0.80
C PRO A 336 -2.15 4.25 1.16
N ARG A 337 -3.38 4.47 1.65
CA ARG A 337 -3.87 5.79 2.04
C ARG A 337 -3.38 6.10 3.46
N VAL A 338 -2.38 6.97 3.54
CA VAL A 338 -1.89 7.55 4.79
C VAL A 338 -2.17 9.04 4.82
N SER A 339 -2.32 9.61 6.01
CA SER A 339 -2.67 11.03 6.20
C SER A 339 -1.48 11.99 6.05
N TYR A 340 -0.25 11.49 6.08
CA TYR A 340 0.97 12.26 5.92
C TYR A 340 1.52 12.19 4.50
N ILE A 341 2.40 13.14 4.16
CA ILE A 341 3.02 13.25 2.83
C ILE A 341 4.14 12.20 2.71
N LYS A 342 4.05 11.36 1.67
CA LYS A 342 5.09 10.39 1.32
C LYS A 342 6.10 11.01 0.35
N ALA A 343 7.33 10.48 0.31
CA ALA A 343 8.33 10.85 -0.68
C ALA A 343 7.79 10.73 -2.12
N MET A 344 7.04 9.67 -2.40
CA MET A 344 6.36 9.49 -3.68
C MET A 344 5.32 10.58 -4.00
N ASP A 345 4.58 11.07 -2.99
CA ASP A 345 3.61 12.15 -3.18
C ASP A 345 4.31 13.46 -3.54
N VAL A 346 5.51 13.71 -3.00
CA VAL A 346 6.35 14.86 -3.38
C VAL A 346 6.77 14.76 -4.84
N TYR A 347 7.21 13.57 -5.29
CA TYR A 347 7.58 13.36 -6.69
C TYR A 347 6.44 13.63 -7.65
N LEU A 348 5.28 13.02 -7.38
CA LEU A 348 4.08 13.17 -8.20
C LEU A 348 3.54 14.60 -8.15
N GLY A 349 3.58 15.26 -6.99
CA GLY A 349 3.19 16.65 -6.80
C GLY A 349 4.03 17.62 -7.63
N VAL A 350 5.36 17.46 -7.63
CA VAL A 350 6.24 18.28 -8.48
C VAL A 350 5.99 18.03 -9.97
N CYS A 351 5.83 16.76 -10.37
CA CYS A 351 5.48 16.43 -11.75
C CYS A 351 4.17 17.09 -12.18
N PHE A 352 3.14 17.05 -11.32
CA PHE A 352 1.86 17.70 -11.56
C PHE A 352 1.99 19.22 -11.69
N CYS A 353 2.74 19.87 -10.79
CA CYS A 353 2.99 21.31 -10.86
C CYS A 353 3.67 21.71 -12.19
N ILE A 354 4.65 20.94 -12.65
CA ILE A 354 5.34 21.19 -13.93
C ILE A 354 4.36 21.08 -15.11
N VAL A 355 3.52 20.04 -15.14
CA VAL A 355 2.51 19.88 -16.18
C VAL A 355 1.51 21.03 -16.15
N PHE A 356 1.04 21.43 -14.97
CA PHE A 356 0.11 22.54 -14.79
C PHE A 356 0.72 23.87 -15.28
N PHE A 357 1.97 24.16 -14.93
CA PHE A 357 2.65 25.37 -15.42
C PHE A 357 2.93 25.31 -16.93
N SER A 358 3.17 24.13 -17.51
CA SER A 358 3.26 23.95 -18.95
C SER A 358 1.94 24.32 -19.66
N LEU A 359 0.79 23.88 -19.11
CA LEU A 359 -0.53 24.26 -19.61
C LEU A 359 -0.80 25.77 -19.50
N ILE A 360 -0.45 26.40 -18.38
CA ILE A 360 -0.56 27.86 -18.23
C ILE A 360 0.29 28.57 -19.28
N LYS A 361 1.53 28.12 -19.49
CA LYS A 361 2.41 28.69 -20.52
C LYS A 361 1.79 28.55 -21.91
N LEU A 362 1.20 27.40 -22.24
CA LEU A 362 0.50 27.21 -23.51
C LEU A 362 -0.68 28.17 -23.68
N ALA A 363 -1.48 28.37 -22.63
CA ALA A 363 -2.57 29.34 -22.64
C ALA A 363 -2.08 30.77 -22.85
N LEU A 364 -1.01 31.17 -22.16
CA LEU A 364 -0.36 32.48 -22.34
C LEU A 364 0.17 32.64 -23.76
N VAL A 365 0.89 31.65 -24.29
CA VAL A 365 1.41 31.69 -25.67
C VAL A 365 0.27 31.82 -26.69
N LYS A 366 -0.84 31.09 -26.49
CA LYS A 366 -2.02 31.20 -27.35
C LYS A 366 -2.62 32.60 -27.31
N TYR A 367 -2.80 33.15 -26.11
CA TYR A 367 -3.31 34.52 -25.92
C TYR A 367 -2.41 35.56 -26.62
N MET A 368 -1.10 35.42 -26.44
CA MET A 368 -0.09 36.28 -27.06
C MET A 368 -0.11 36.20 -28.59
N ARG A 369 -0.18 34.98 -29.14
CA ARG A 369 -0.27 34.73 -30.59
C ARG A 369 -1.55 35.33 -31.17
N GLN A 370 -2.68 35.18 -30.48
CA GLN A 370 -3.96 35.77 -30.89
C GLN A 370 -3.91 37.30 -30.89
N ARG A 371 -3.36 37.92 -29.84
CA ARG A 371 -3.21 39.39 -29.76
C ARG A 371 -2.28 39.94 -30.85
N LEU A 372 -1.20 39.22 -31.15
CA LEU A 372 -0.29 39.56 -32.26
C LEU A 372 -0.97 39.43 -33.63
N ARG A 373 -1.77 38.38 -33.87
CA ARG A 373 -2.55 38.22 -35.11
C ARG A 373 -3.52 39.40 -35.30
N ILE A 374 -4.29 39.76 -34.28
CA ILE A 374 -5.23 40.90 -34.34
C ILE A 374 -4.50 42.22 -34.66
N THR A 375 -3.35 42.48 -34.02
CA THR A 375 -2.57 43.71 -34.27
C THR A 375 -1.96 43.73 -35.68
N ARG A 376 -1.57 42.56 -36.21
CA ARG A 376 -1.08 42.44 -37.59
C ARG A 376 -2.21 42.71 -38.58
N ASP A 377 -3.39 42.14 -38.38
CA ASP A 377 -4.53 42.32 -39.29
C ASP A 377 -5.01 43.77 -39.30
N THR A 378 -5.07 44.45 -38.15
CA THR A 378 -5.38 45.89 -38.10
C THR A 378 -4.31 46.74 -38.78
N SER A 379 -3.03 46.39 -38.67
CA SER A 379 -1.94 47.10 -39.37
C SER A 379 -1.96 46.90 -40.89
N ILE A 380 -2.35 45.73 -41.38
CA ILE A 380 -2.50 45.46 -42.82
C ILE A 380 -3.70 46.24 -43.38
N VAL A 381 -4.83 46.22 -42.67
CA VAL A 381 -6.02 47.00 -43.06
C VAL A 381 -5.72 48.50 -43.04
N ALA A 382 -5.01 49.00 -42.02
CA ALA A 382 -4.56 50.39 -41.94
C ALA A 382 -3.57 50.77 -43.06
N GLY A 383 -2.70 49.84 -43.48
CA GLY A 383 -1.77 50.03 -44.60
C GLY A 383 -2.42 49.93 -45.99
N MET A 384 -3.53 49.20 -46.13
CA MET A 384 -4.31 49.12 -47.36
C MET A 384 -5.30 50.29 -47.52
N LEU A 385 -5.68 50.97 -46.43
CA LEU A 385 -6.62 52.09 -46.43
C LEU A 385 -6.22 53.27 -47.35
N PRO A 386 -4.94 53.72 -47.41
CA PRO A 386 -4.49 54.76 -48.32
C PRO A 386 -4.51 54.32 -49.80
N MET A 387 -4.21 53.04 -50.06
CA MET A 387 -4.22 52.46 -51.41
C MET A 387 -5.63 52.33 -51.98
N LEU A 388 -6.59 51.92 -51.15
CA LEU A 388 -8.02 51.92 -51.49
C LEU A 388 -8.57 53.34 -51.71
N ARG A 389 -8.08 54.34 -50.96
CA ARG A 389 -8.41 55.75 -51.20
C ARG A 389 -7.87 56.27 -52.54
N LEU A 390 -6.66 55.84 -52.94
CA LEU A 390 -6.08 56.20 -54.24
C LEU A 390 -6.80 55.51 -55.40
N ALA A 391 -7.11 54.21 -55.27
CA ALA A 391 -7.77 53.43 -56.31
C ALA A 391 -9.22 53.88 -56.58
N ASN A 392 -9.92 54.40 -55.56
CA ASN A 392 -11.28 54.94 -55.69
C ASN A 392 -11.34 56.45 -56.01
N GLY A 393 -10.21 57.11 -56.30
CA GLY A 393 -10.20 58.50 -56.77
C GLY A 393 -10.73 59.54 -55.77
N LEU A 394 -10.71 59.28 -54.46
CA LEU A 394 -11.20 60.20 -53.43
C LEU A 394 -10.04 61.02 -52.86
N THR A 395 -9.54 61.97 -53.65
CA THR A 395 -8.60 62.99 -53.18
C THR A 395 -9.37 64.27 -52.86
N GLY A 396 -9.65 64.48 -51.56
CA GLY A 396 -10.10 65.77 -51.03
C GLY A 396 -11.60 65.92 -50.76
N GLN A 397 -12.09 65.42 -49.63
CA GLN A 397 -13.25 65.99 -48.91
C GLN A 397 -13.10 65.79 -47.39
N PRO A 398 -13.56 66.74 -46.54
CA PRO A 398 -13.38 66.69 -45.10
C PRO A 398 -14.28 65.65 -44.40
N LEU A 399 -13.90 65.36 -43.15
CA LEU A 399 -13.98 64.07 -42.45
C LEU A 399 -15.35 63.72 -41.80
N GLU A 400 -16.50 64.09 -42.36
CA GLU A 400 -17.79 63.89 -41.65
C GLU A 400 -18.82 62.95 -42.30
N ARG A 401 -18.63 62.51 -43.56
CA ARG A 401 -19.71 61.78 -44.29
C ARG A 401 -19.44 60.30 -44.58
N ILE A 402 -18.25 59.76 -44.33
CA ILE A 402 -17.88 58.38 -44.72
C ILE A 402 -18.20 57.34 -43.63
N ASP A 403 -18.29 57.74 -42.35
CA ASP A 403 -18.61 56.82 -41.24
C ASP A 403 -20.02 56.21 -41.32
N ARG A 404 -20.94 56.81 -42.10
CA ARG A 404 -22.31 56.29 -42.28
C ARG A 404 -22.45 55.20 -43.34
N ILE A 405 -21.46 55.01 -44.23
CA ILE A 405 -21.58 54.06 -45.36
C ILE A 405 -20.78 52.78 -45.10
N ALA A 406 -19.62 52.86 -44.45
CA ALA A 406 -18.81 51.68 -44.15
C ALA A 406 -19.44 50.76 -43.08
N THR A 407 -20.23 51.32 -42.15
CA THR A 407 -20.91 50.56 -41.09
C THR A 407 -22.14 49.79 -41.56
N LYS A 408 -22.76 50.14 -42.71
CA LYS A 408 -23.94 49.41 -43.21
C LYS A 408 -23.58 48.09 -43.92
N ASN A 409 -22.42 48.01 -44.57
CA ASN A 409 -22.06 46.83 -45.38
C ASN A 409 -21.29 45.75 -44.58
N ALA A 410 -20.71 46.08 -43.43
CA ALA A 410 -20.06 45.11 -42.55
C ALA A 410 -21.03 44.34 -41.63
N LEU A 411 -22.31 44.75 -41.58
CA LEU A 411 -23.34 44.21 -40.68
C LEU A 411 -24.20 43.09 -41.30
N GLN A 412 -23.91 42.63 -42.52
CA GLN A 412 -24.74 41.64 -43.22
C GLN A 412 -24.13 40.24 -43.44
N THR A 413 -22.88 39.99 -43.02
CA THR A 413 -22.22 38.68 -43.27
C THR A 413 -21.82 37.89 -42.02
N ALA A 414 -22.19 38.33 -40.82
CA ALA A 414 -21.93 37.58 -39.58
C ALA A 414 -23.23 37.33 -38.80
N ALA A 415 -24.11 36.48 -39.34
CA ALA A 415 -25.28 35.98 -38.62
C ALA A 415 -25.36 34.45 -38.75
N SER A 416 -24.68 33.75 -37.84
CA SER A 416 -25.02 32.39 -37.39
C SER A 416 -24.25 32.00 -36.10
N SER A 417 -24.72 32.55 -34.97
CA SER A 417 -24.96 31.96 -33.61
C SER A 417 -24.00 30.93 -32.96
N PRO A 418 -24.03 30.74 -31.61
CA PRO A 418 -24.15 31.73 -30.51
C PRO A 418 -23.24 31.44 -29.26
N ALA A 419 -22.95 32.46 -28.44
CA ALA A 419 -22.86 32.48 -26.95
C ALA A 419 -22.05 33.74 -26.48
N GLN A 420 -22.70 34.78 -25.92
CA GLN A 420 -22.81 35.08 -24.46
C GLN A 420 -21.45 35.45 -23.80
N TYR A 421 -21.17 36.62 -23.20
CA TYR A 421 -21.91 37.80 -22.74
C TYR A 421 -20.96 39.01 -22.66
N THR A 422 -21.45 40.23 -22.94
CA THR A 422 -21.44 41.41 -22.04
C THR A 422 -22.25 42.49 -22.74
N ALA A 423 -23.46 42.74 -22.24
CA ALA A 423 -24.32 43.80 -22.75
C ALA A 423 -23.89 45.14 -22.15
N LEU A 424 -23.64 46.14 -23.01
CA LEU A 424 -23.62 47.54 -22.61
C LEU A 424 -24.98 48.16 -22.95
N GLN A 425 -25.60 48.78 -21.93
CA GLN A 425 -26.87 49.49 -22.03
C GLN A 425 -26.70 50.77 -22.87
N ILE A 426 -27.63 51.01 -23.80
CA ILE A 426 -27.74 52.23 -24.59
C ILE A 426 -28.86 53.06 -23.99
N ASP A 427 -28.55 54.26 -23.49
CA ASP A 427 -29.57 55.23 -23.11
C ASP A 427 -29.90 56.19 -24.27
N LYS A 428 -31.17 56.58 -24.35
CA LYS A 428 -31.73 57.42 -25.41
C LYS A 428 -31.38 58.88 -25.15
N ASN A 429 -30.18 59.30 -25.54
CA ASN A 429 -29.87 60.64 -26.06
C ASN A 429 -28.38 60.67 -26.44
N GLY A 430 -28.12 60.78 -27.74
CA GLY A 430 -26.80 60.64 -28.34
C GLY A 430 -25.80 61.72 -27.93
N ALA A 431 -25.09 61.48 -26.83
CA ALA A 431 -23.84 62.13 -26.49
C ALA A 431 -22.83 61.05 -26.09
N TYR A 432 -21.82 60.84 -26.93
CA TYR A 432 -20.66 60.04 -26.56
C TYR A 432 -19.86 60.82 -25.52
N VAL A 433 -19.89 60.36 -24.27
CA VAL A 433 -18.90 60.73 -23.28
C VAL A 433 -17.57 60.15 -23.77
N ALA A 434 -16.71 60.99 -24.33
CA ALA A 434 -15.30 60.69 -24.53
C ALA A 434 -14.67 60.54 -23.14
N GLY A 435 -14.84 59.36 -22.55
CA GLY A 435 -14.05 58.93 -21.40
C GLY A 435 -12.59 58.92 -21.82
N LYS A 436 -11.84 59.89 -21.30
CA LYS A 436 -10.38 59.90 -21.34
C LYS A 436 -9.91 58.55 -20.79
N ALA A 437 -9.58 57.62 -21.67
CA ALA A 437 -8.95 56.37 -21.28
C ALA A 437 -7.55 56.73 -20.79
N GLU A 438 -7.39 56.83 -19.47
CA GLU A 438 -6.06 56.73 -18.86
C GLU A 438 -5.42 55.45 -19.38
N ASN A 439 -4.29 55.60 -20.07
CA ASN A 439 -3.50 54.50 -20.62
C ASN A 439 -3.22 53.47 -19.51
N PRO A 440 -3.80 52.26 -19.55
CA PRO A 440 -3.24 51.18 -18.76
C PRO A 440 -1.98 50.76 -19.52
N SER A 441 -0.82 50.91 -18.90
CA SER A 441 0.51 50.51 -19.40
C SER A 441 0.43 49.39 -20.45
N HIS A 442 0.44 49.78 -21.73
CA HIS A 442 0.14 48.84 -22.81
C HIS A 442 1.40 48.00 -23.01
N ILE A 443 1.45 46.82 -22.40
CA ILE A 443 2.53 45.85 -22.62
C ILE A 443 2.54 45.57 -24.13
N GLN A 444 3.49 46.16 -24.85
CA GLN A 444 3.69 45.93 -26.26
C GLN A 444 4.37 44.58 -26.42
N PHE A 445 3.59 43.58 -26.82
CA PHE A 445 4.13 42.27 -27.12
C PHE A 445 4.85 42.32 -28.45
N THR A 446 6.18 42.40 -28.41
CA THR A 446 7.04 42.31 -29.59
C THR A 446 7.29 40.83 -29.94
N PRO A 447 7.43 40.43 -31.23
CA PRO A 447 7.82 39.06 -31.61
C PRO A 447 9.13 38.60 -30.95
N ARG A 448 10.08 39.53 -30.71
CA ARG A 448 11.32 39.26 -29.96
C ARG A 448 11.07 38.89 -28.50
N PHE A 449 10.07 39.51 -27.86
CA PHE A 449 9.68 39.20 -26.49
C PHE A 449 9.07 37.79 -26.41
N MET A 450 8.21 37.42 -27.36
CA MET A 450 7.63 36.09 -27.45
C MET A 450 8.71 35.02 -27.61
N HIS A 451 9.67 35.20 -28.52
CA HIS A 451 10.77 34.24 -28.70
C HIS A 451 11.64 34.10 -27.45
N ARG A 452 11.99 35.22 -26.79
CA ARG A 452 12.74 35.18 -25.52
C ARG A 452 11.97 34.47 -24.41
N PHE A 453 10.67 34.74 -24.27
CA PHE A 453 9.80 34.08 -23.31
C PHE A 453 9.71 32.57 -23.55
N HIS A 454 9.57 32.15 -24.82
CA HIS A 454 9.60 30.74 -25.19
C HIS A 454 10.91 30.06 -24.79
N TRP A 455 12.04 30.66 -25.18
CA TRP A 455 13.36 30.06 -24.92
C TRP A 455 13.69 29.98 -23.42
N ILE A 456 13.42 31.06 -22.67
CA ILE A 456 13.67 31.09 -21.22
C ILE A 456 12.82 30.04 -20.52
N THR A 457 11.51 30.00 -20.80
CA THR A 457 10.61 29.03 -20.15
C THR A 457 11.02 27.59 -20.47
N GLN A 458 11.40 27.27 -21.71
CA GLN A 458 11.87 25.94 -22.11
C GLN A 458 13.10 25.49 -21.33
N MET A 459 14.11 26.36 -21.19
CA MET A 459 15.32 26.04 -20.44
C MET A 459 15.00 25.85 -18.94
N THR A 460 14.20 26.74 -18.35
CA THR A 460 13.84 26.65 -16.93
C THR A 460 13.09 25.36 -16.60
N PHE A 461 12.12 24.93 -17.42
CA PHE A 461 11.40 23.68 -17.17
C PHE A 461 12.31 22.45 -17.28
N PHE A 462 13.17 22.40 -18.29
CA PHE A 462 14.08 21.27 -18.49
C PHE A 462 15.12 21.17 -17.37
N PHE A 463 15.89 22.24 -17.14
CA PHE A 463 16.92 22.23 -16.10
C PHE A 463 16.33 22.09 -14.70
N GLY A 464 15.18 22.73 -14.43
CA GLY A 464 14.48 22.61 -13.16
C GLY A 464 14.07 21.17 -12.85
N PHE A 465 13.51 20.46 -13.85
CA PHE A 465 13.12 19.06 -13.67
C PHE A 465 14.34 18.13 -13.52
N VAL A 466 15.39 18.31 -14.32
CA VAL A 466 16.61 17.51 -14.21
C VAL A 466 17.27 17.68 -12.84
N ILE A 467 17.39 18.92 -12.35
CA ILE A 467 17.93 19.21 -11.01
C ILE A 467 17.07 18.54 -9.93
N PHE A 468 15.74 18.63 -10.06
CA PHE A 468 14.82 17.97 -9.15
C PHE A 468 14.99 16.45 -9.15
N CYS A 469 15.05 15.80 -10.31
CA CYS A 469 15.27 14.35 -10.41
C CYS A 469 16.61 13.95 -9.78
N LEU A 470 17.68 14.68 -10.06
CA LEU A 470 19.00 14.41 -9.45
C LEU A 470 18.93 14.51 -7.93
N PHE A 471 18.34 15.58 -7.39
CA PHE A 471 18.16 15.73 -5.96
C PHE A 471 17.32 14.59 -5.37
N TYR A 472 16.19 14.27 -5.99
CA TYR A 472 15.27 13.25 -5.51
C TYR A 472 15.92 11.87 -5.42
N PHE A 473 16.56 11.42 -6.50
CA PHE A 473 17.17 10.08 -6.56
C PHE A 473 18.51 9.97 -5.84
N LEU A 474 19.18 11.07 -5.53
CA LEU A 474 20.40 11.05 -4.71
C LEU A 474 20.09 11.16 -3.22
N VAL A 475 19.08 11.93 -2.84
CA VAL A 475 18.81 12.20 -1.42
C VAL A 475 17.92 11.12 -0.82
N TYR A 476 16.73 10.87 -1.38
CA TYR A 476 15.73 10.02 -0.75
C TYR A 476 16.21 8.56 -0.50
N PRO A 477 16.92 7.90 -1.43
CA PRO A 477 17.45 6.56 -1.17
C PRO A 477 18.56 6.48 -0.11
N ASN A 478 19.26 7.59 0.13
CA ASN A 478 20.37 7.67 1.10
C ASN A 478 19.91 8.17 2.48
N ILE A 479 18.64 8.53 2.64
CA ILE A 479 18.09 8.84 3.95
C ILE A 479 17.79 7.52 4.66
N HIS A 480 18.59 7.20 5.68
CA HIS A 480 18.31 6.10 6.58
C HIS A 480 17.52 6.63 7.78
N SER A 481 16.20 6.46 7.78
CA SER A 481 15.40 6.59 9.00
C SER A 481 15.55 5.29 9.79
N GLN A 482 16.32 5.30 10.88
CA GLN A 482 16.23 4.22 11.84
C GLN A 482 14.90 4.39 12.58
N ALA A 483 13.96 3.45 12.36
CA ALA A 483 12.76 3.36 13.18
C ALA A 483 13.21 3.03 14.61
N VAL A 484 13.16 4.01 15.51
CA VAL A 484 13.55 3.84 16.92
C VAL A 484 12.37 3.28 17.67
N ASP A 485 12.28 1.95 17.76
CA ASP A 485 11.38 1.26 18.68
C ASP A 485 12.17 0.86 19.94
N PRO A 486 11.83 1.36 21.14
CA PRO A 486 12.60 1.08 22.36
C PRO A 486 12.61 -0.40 22.77
N TYR A 487 11.66 -1.20 22.26
CA TYR A 487 11.57 -2.64 22.53
C TYR A 487 12.39 -3.48 21.54
N CYS A 488 12.73 -2.90 20.39
CA CYS A 488 13.56 -3.50 19.35
C CYS A 488 14.79 -2.63 19.14
N ASP A 489 15.46 -2.23 20.22
CA ASP A 489 16.77 -1.60 20.11
C ASP A 489 17.80 -2.66 19.73
N ARG A 490 18.45 -2.45 18.57
CA ARG A 490 19.50 -3.33 18.06
C ARG A 490 20.63 -3.55 19.07
N SER A 491 20.93 -2.58 19.92
CA SER A 491 21.99 -2.69 20.94
C SER A 491 21.65 -3.67 22.07
N MET A 492 20.36 -3.93 22.30
CA MET A 492 19.85 -4.86 23.31
C MET A 492 19.56 -6.25 22.75
N ALA A 493 19.93 -6.51 21.48
CA ALA A 493 19.71 -7.80 20.84
C ALA A 493 20.52 -8.92 21.51
N GLU A 494 19.82 -9.97 21.96
CA GLU A 494 20.46 -11.15 22.56
C GLU A 494 20.99 -12.12 21.49
N TRP A 495 20.35 -12.15 20.33
CA TRP A 495 20.69 -13.05 19.23
C TRP A 495 20.23 -12.48 17.89
N PHE A 496 21.07 -12.65 16.85
CA PHE A 496 20.75 -12.34 15.46
C PHE A 496 20.61 -13.64 14.68
N ALA A 497 19.57 -13.75 13.85
CA ALA A 497 19.41 -14.89 12.96
C ALA A 497 20.21 -14.71 11.67
N ASP A 498 20.81 -15.80 11.20
CA ASP A 498 21.44 -15.85 9.90
C ASP A 498 20.38 -15.87 8.80
N ILE A 499 20.53 -14.99 7.81
CA ILE A 499 19.61 -14.86 6.67
C ILE A 499 20.24 -15.59 5.47
N GLN A 500 19.55 -16.62 4.96
CA GLN A 500 20.05 -17.56 3.92
C GLN A 500 19.50 -17.35 2.50
#